data_AF-A0AA88CPV6-F1
#
_entry.id   AF-A0AA88CPV6-F1
#
_cell.length_a   1.000
_cell.length_b   1.000
_cell.length_c   1.000
_cell.angle_alpha   90.00
_cell.angle_beta   90.00
_cell.angle_gamma   90.00
#
_symmetry.space_group_name_H-M   'P 1'
#
loop_
_entity.id
_entity.type
_entity.pdbx_description
1 polymer ?
#
loop_
_entity_poly.entity_id
_entity_poly.type
_entity_poly.pdbx_seq_one_letter_code
_entity_poly.pdbx_strand_id
1 'polypeptide(L)'
;MATVTHHPPKYGKLVTILSVDGGGIRGIIPGVLLEYLESQLQAASTCTSLNAHLSDICIATSAAPTYLPSHYFTNKDKDGKSEEFNLIDGGMAANNPSLAAICEISKQIAKGNPDFETMKAMDCTRFLLITLGTGSNKTEQKYNAKMSAKWGTVSWIYYNGSNPIIDVFSEASADMVNYHNCVLFQAFDSVDNHLRIDDDTLKGDLASVDIATNENLNNLVKKGKELLNKPLTRINLATGIYEPVPNGGTNAEALKSFALQYGKPLQFNKSNRQISNSINKLTCV
;
A
#
# COMPACT_ATOMS: atom_id res chain seq x y z
N MET A 1 -14.00 -27.23 6.50
CA MET A 1 -14.25 -25.81 6.83
C MET A 1 -13.66 -25.54 8.20
N ALA A 2 -12.41 -25.08 8.26
CA ALA A 2 -11.81 -24.59 9.49
C ALA A 2 -12.04 -23.08 9.52
N THR A 3 -12.91 -22.63 10.42
CA THR A 3 -13.08 -21.20 10.71
C THR A 3 -11.79 -20.68 11.33
N VAL A 4 -11.12 -19.74 10.66
CA VAL A 4 -10.05 -18.95 11.26
C VAL A 4 -10.67 -18.18 12.43
N THR A 5 -10.43 -18.65 13.65
CA THR A 5 -10.85 -17.97 14.87
C THR A 5 -9.87 -16.83 15.13
N HIS A 6 -10.19 -15.63 14.63
CA HIS A 6 -9.47 -14.43 15.05
C HIS A 6 -9.86 -14.08 16.48
N HIS A 7 -8.85 -13.94 17.33
CA HIS A 7 -9.05 -13.38 18.65
C HIS A 7 -9.34 -11.87 18.53
N PRO A 8 -10.37 -11.34 19.20
CA PRO A 8 -10.54 -9.89 19.30
C PRO A 8 -9.28 -9.26 19.91
N PRO A 9 -8.99 -7.98 19.61
CA PRO A 9 -7.83 -7.31 20.17
C PRO A 9 -7.81 -7.50 21.69
N LYS A 10 -6.66 -7.94 22.22
CA LYS A 10 -6.52 -8.20 23.67
C LYS A 10 -6.88 -6.96 24.50
N TYR A 11 -6.78 -5.74 23.94
CA TYR A 11 -7.17 -4.47 24.56
C TYR A 11 -7.60 -3.40 23.54
N GLY A 12 -8.74 -2.72 23.75
CA GLY A 12 -9.12 -1.44 23.11
C GLY A 12 -9.50 -1.44 21.61
N LYS A 13 -9.73 -0.25 21.05
CA LYS A 13 -10.12 0.01 19.64
C LYS A 13 -8.95 -0.20 18.66
N LEU A 14 -9.17 -0.82 17.50
CA LEU A 14 -8.15 -0.96 16.44
C LEU A 14 -8.02 0.30 15.59
N VAL A 15 -6.82 0.56 15.08
CA VAL A 15 -6.55 1.55 14.02
C VAL A 15 -6.19 0.79 12.76
N THR A 16 -6.94 1.03 11.69
CA THR A 16 -6.68 0.37 10.41
C THR A 16 -5.91 1.31 9.49
N ILE A 17 -4.85 0.76 8.91
CA ILE A 17 -3.96 1.45 8.00
C ILE A 17 -4.07 0.72 6.67
N LEU A 18 -4.35 1.47 5.61
CA LEU A 18 -4.27 0.99 4.24
C LEU A 18 -3.10 1.71 3.57
N SER A 19 -2.15 0.94 3.07
CA SER A 19 -1.01 1.42 2.27
C SER A 19 -1.13 0.82 0.88
N VAL A 20 -0.97 1.66 -0.14
CA VAL A 20 -0.88 1.21 -1.53
C VAL A 20 0.47 1.63 -2.08
N ASP A 21 1.24 0.65 -2.51
CA ASP A 21 2.61 0.87 -2.98
C ASP A 21 2.62 0.94 -4.50
N GLY A 22 3.10 2.06 -5.04
CA GLY A 22 2.84 2.47 -6.41
C GLY A 22 3.77 1.90 -7.48
N GLY A 23 3.37 2.17 -8.73
CA GLY A 23 4.08 1.81 -9.95
C GLY A 23 3.22 2.05 -11.19
N GLY A 24 2.97 3.31 -11.53
CA GLY A 24 2.24 3.71 -12.76
C GLY A 24 0.91 2.99 -12.98
N ILE A 25 0.66 2.53 -14.21
CA ILE A 25 -0.62 1.87 -14.59
C ILE A 25 -0.89 0.58 -13.83
N ARG A 26 0.12 -0.03 -13.20
CA ARG A 26 -0.04 -1.25 -12.39
C ARG A 26 -0.86 -1.00 -11.13
N GLY A 27 -1.09 0.27 -10.77
CA GLY A 27 -2.10 0.72 -9.80
C GLY A 27 -3.51 0.15 -10.02
N ILE A 28 -3.82 -0.38 -11.21
CA ILE A 28 -5.06 -1.11 -11.46
C ILE A 28 -5.19 -2.37 -10.59
N ILE A 29 -4.08 -3.06 -10.28
CA ILE A 29 -4.11 -4.27 -9.43
C ILE A 29 -4.66 -3.92 -8.05
N PRO A 30 -4.05 -2.99 -7.27
CA PRO A 30 -4.64 -2.56 -6.03
C PRO A 30 -6.00 -1.88 -6.23
N GLY A 31 -6.24 -1.17 -7.34
CA GLY A 31 -7.56 -0.60 -7.67
C GLY A 31 -8.71 -1.63 -7.67
N VAL A 32 -8.49 -2.81 -8.25
CA VAL A 32 -9.49 -3.92 -8.21
C VAL A 32 -9.67 -4.47 -6.78
N LEU A 33 -8.60 -4.57 -6.01
CA LEU A 33 -8.65 -5.01 -4.60
C LEU A 33 -9.37 -3.98 -3.72
N LEU A 34 -9.15 -2.69 -4.00
CA LEU A 34 -9.79 -1.57 -3.33
C LEU A 34 -11.26 -1.46 -3.70
N GLU A 35 -11.67 -1.67 -4.96
CA GLU A 35 -13.09 -1.73 -5.33
C GLU A 35 -13.80 -2.85 -4.54
N TYR A 36 -13.15 -4.01 -4.40
CA TYR A 36 -13.67 -5.09 -3.55
C TYR A 36 -13.78 -4.65 -2.08
N LEU A 37 -12.77 -3.96 -1.55
CA LEU A 37 -12.75 -3.50 -0.15
C LEU A 37 -13.73 -2.33 0.11
N GLU A 38 -13.84 -1.38 -0.82
CA GLU A 38 -14.74 -0.23 -0.78
C GLU A 38 -16.20 -0.67 -0.92
N SER A 39 -16.48 -1.73 -1.69
CA SER A 39 -17.81 -2.37 -1.66
C SER A 39 -18.23 -2.82 -0.25
N GLN A 40 -17.27 -2.88 0.69
CA GLN A 40 -17.48 -3.21 2.10
C GLN A 40 -17.40 -1.99 3.06
N LEU A 41 -16.97 -0.79 2.64
CA LEU A 41 -16.57 0.32 3.55
C LEU A 41 -16.92 1.75 3.04
N GLN A 42 -16.93 2.76 3.95
CA GLN A 42 -16.93 4.22 3.61
C GLN A 42 -16.14 5.04 4.66
N ALA A 43 -15.32 6.02 4.23
CA ALA A 43 -14.80 7.11 5.10
C ALA A 43 -14.17 8.31 4.35
N ALA A 44 -14.12 9.49 5.01
CA ALA A 44 -13.57 10.79 4.55
C ALA A 44 -12.64 11.47 5.61
N SER A 45 -11.81 12.46 5.22
CA SER A 45 -10.76 13.11 6.08
C SER A 45 -10.63 14.66 5.93
N THR A 46 -9.92 15.34 6.87
CA THR A 46 -9.77 16.83 6.95
C THR A 46 -8.44 17.34 7.58
N CYS A 47 -7.61 18.11 6.86
CA CYS A 47 -6.57 19.03 7.39
C CYS A 47 -6.33 20.19 6.40
N THR A 48 -5.92 21.40 6.81
CA THR A 48 -6.04 22.65 6.01
C THR A 48 -4.77 23.35 5.50
N SER A 49 -3.54 23.12 6.02
CA SER A 49 -2.32 23.80 5.50
C SER A 49 -1.49 22.94 4.54
N LEU A 50 -1.46 21.63 4.74
CA LEU A 50 -1.07 20.63 3.74
C LEU A 50 -2.23 20.30 2.78
N ASN A 51 -3.28 21.13 2.81
CA ASN A 51 -4.48 20.98 2.00
C ASN A 51 -4.26 21.60 0.63
N ALA A 52 -3.29 21.04 -0.09
CA ALA A 52 -3.15 21.29 -1.50
C ALA A 52 -4.38 20.74 -2.23
N HIS A 53 -4.59 21.16 -3.47
CA HIS A 53 -5.59 20.50 -4.29
C HIS A 53 -5.23 19.02 -4.43
N LEU A 54 -6.23 18.15 -4.31
CA LEU A 54 -6.03 16.71 -4.47
C LEU A 54 -5.36 16.39 -5.82
N SER A 55 -5.68 17.15 -6.87
CA SER A 55 -5.02 17.05 -8.16
C SER A 55 -3.52 17.31 -8.09
N ASP A 56 -3.06 18.32 -7.33
CA ASP A 56 -1.64 18.61 -7.16
C ASP A 56 -0.92 17.48 -6.44
N ILE A 57 -1.55 16.92 -5.40
CA ILE A 57 -1.02 15.78 -4.66
C ILE A 57 -0.90 14.56 -5.58
N CYS A 58 -1.96 14.24 -6.33
CA CYS A 58 -1.98 13.09 -7.25
C CYS A 58 -0.96 13.22 -8.39
N ILE A 59 -0.80 14.41 -8.97
CA ILE A 59 0.20 14.65 -10.03
C ILE A 59 1.60 14.53 -9.43
N ALA A 60 1.87 15.21 -8.31
CA ALA A 60 3.17 15.18 -7.64
C ALA A 60 3.61 13.76 -7.26
N THR A 61 2.74 13.01 -6.60
CA THR A 61 3.08 11.66 -6.12
C THR A 61 3.30 10.66 -7.25
N SER A 62 2.84 10.95 -8.47
CA SER A 62 2.98 10.09 -9.65
C SER A 62 4.07 10.58 -10.61
N ALA A 63 4.74 11.71 -10.33
CA ALA A 63 5.68 12.37 -11.23
C ALA A 63 7.05 11.67 -11.27
N ALA A 64 7.08 10.43 -11.78
CA ALA A 64 8.26 9.57 -11.76
C ALA A 64 9.40 10.15 -12.61
N PRO A 65 10.61 10.33 -12.05
CA PRO A 65 11.78 10.71 -12.84
C PRO A 65 11.94 9.79 -14.05
N THR A 66 12.35 10.34 -15.19
CA THR A 66 12.44 9.68 -16.51
C THR A 66 11.11 9.41 -17.23
N TYR A 67 9.97 9.47 -16.55
CA TYR A 67 8.64 9.28 -17.15
C TYR A 67 7.85 10.59 -17.26
N LEU A 68 7.83 11.39 -16.18
CA LEU A 68 7.00 12.58 -16.06
C LEU A 68 7.81 13.78 -15.53
N PRO A 69 7.43 15.01 -15.87
CA PRO A 69 8.06 16.21 -15.32
C PRO A 69 7.73 16.37 -13.84
N SER A 70 8.66 16.99 -13.08
CA SER A 70 8.39 17.41 -11.70
C SER A 70 7.17 18.35 -11.63
N HIS A 71 6.42 18.28 -10.53
CA HIS A 71 5.23 19.09 -10.32
C HIS A 71 5.52 20.28 -9.41
N TYR A 72 5.11 21.47 -9.83
CA TYR A 72 5.24 22.71 -9.06
C TYR A 72 3.88 23.31 -8.77
N PHE A 73 3.64 23.70 -7.52
CA PHE A 73 2.48 24.48 -7.13
C PHE A 73 2.77 25.32 -5.88
N THR A 74 1.84 26.21 -5.53
CA THR A 74 1.91 27.00 -4.31
C THR A 74 0.67 26.76 -3.46
N ASN A 75 0.83 26.75 -2.14
CA ASN A 75 -0.29 26.77 -1.21
C ASN A 75 -0.15 27.96 -0.26
N LYS A 76 -1.26 28.41 0.33
CA LYS A 76 -1.25 29.45 1.35
C LYS A 76 -1.52 28.85 2.71
N ASP A 77 -0.74 29.26 3.72
CA ASP A 77 -1.03 28.92 5.09
C ASP A 77 -2.21 29.73 5.66
N LYS A 78 -2.53 29.50 6.94
CA LYS A 78 -3.63 30.20 7.64
C LYS A 78 -3.41 31.71 7.76
N ASP A 79 -2.16 32.16 7.68
CA ASP A 79 -1.76 33.56 7.77
C ASP A 79 -1.63 34.20 6.37
N GLY A 80 -1.99 33.46 5.31
CA GLY A 80 -1.97 33.91 3.93
C GLY A 80 -0.58 33.92 3.29
N LYS A 81 0.45 33.40 3.98
CA LYS A 81 1.80 33.28 3.45
C LYS A 81 1.86 32.17 2.42
N SER A 82 2.45 32.47 1.26
CA SER A 82 2.63 31.50 0.19
C SER A 82 3.81 30.58 0.50
N GLU A 83 3.61 29.28 0.31
CA GLU A 83 4.62 28.23 0.36
C GLU A 83 4.70 27.56 -1.02
N GLU A 84 5.93 27.32 -1.49
CA GLU A 84 6.20 26.69 -2.78
C GLU A 84 6.48 25.20 -2.60
N PHE A 85 5.92 24.39 -3.50
CA PHE A 85 6.11 22.94 -3.54
C PHE A 85 6.75 22.56 -4.87
N ASN A 86 7.90 21.87 -4.80
CA ASN A 86 8.64 21.37 -5.96
C ASN A 86 8.79 19.85 -5.78
N LEU A 87 7.87 19.08 -6.32
CA LEU A 87 7.68 17.68 -5.97
C LEU A 87 7.95 16.74 -7.15
N ILE A 88 8.39 15.52 -6.81
CA ILE A 88 8.52 14.37 -7.71
C ILE A 88 7.83 13.17 -7.06
N ASP A 89 7.80 12.05 -7.78
CA ASP A 89 7.16 10.80 -7.34
C ASP A 89 7.55 10.36 -5.93
N GLY A 90 6.53 9.96 -5.17
CA GLY A 90 6.67 9.50 -3.80
C GLY A 90 7.51 8.23 -3.68
N GLY A 91 7.61 7.42 -4.74
CA GLY A 91 8.43 6.22 -4.84
C GLY A 91 9.92 6.46 -4.63
N MET A 92 10.40 7.69 -4.83
CA MET A 92 11.78 8.06 -4.51
C MET A 92 12.03 8.23 -3.01
N ALA A 93 10.99 8.49 -2.22
CA ALA A 93 11.07 8.69 -0.78
C ALA A 93 10.52 7.49 0.00
N ALA A 94 9.35 6.98 -0.39
CA ALA A 94 8.62 5.91 0.27
C ALA A 94 7.77 5.13 -0.76
N ASN A 95 8.43 4.25 -1.53
CA ASN A 95 7.73 3.40 -2.52
C ASN A 95 6.71 2.45 -1.87
N ASN A 96 6.97 2.06 -0.63
CA ASN A 96 6.01 1.43 0.26
C ASN A 96 5.72 2.39 1.44
N PRO A 97 4.62 3.17 1.40
CA PRO A 97 4.34 4.18 2.41
C PRO A 97 3.84 3.63 3.75
N SER A 98 3.68 2.32 3.91
CA SER A 98 3.10 1.71 5.12
C SER A 98 3.81 2.10 6.41
N LEU A 99 5.15 2.13 6.41
CA LEU A 99 5.90 2.56 7.59
C LEU A 99 5.79 4.08 7.82
N ALA A 100 5.66 4.88 6.76
CA ALA A 100 5.38 6.31 6.89
C ALA A 100 3.99 6.53 7.53
N ALA A 101 3.00 5.70 7.17
CA ALA A 101 1.67 5.72 7.77
C ALA A 101 1.69 5.36 9.26
N ILE A 102 2.40 4.30 9.64
CA ILE A 102 2.61 3.93 11.06
C ILE A 102 3.28 5.07 11.83
N CYS A 103 4.30 5.70 11.23
CA CYS A 103 5.01 6.83 11.83
C CYS A 103 4.10 8.04 12.04
N GLU A 104 3.24 8.38 11.07
CA GLU A 104 2.31 9.52 11.20
C GLU A 104 1.28 9.24 12.29
N ILE A 105 0.70 8.04 12.37
CA ILE A 105 -0.20 7.67 13.49
C ILE A 105 0.53 7.74 14.82
N SER A 106 1.75 7.22 14.91
CA SER A 106 2.57 7.29 16.13
C SER A 106 2.87 8.73 16.55
N LYS A 107 3.08 9.62 15.58
CA LYS A 107 3.25 11.06 15.82
C LYS A 107 1.95 11.73 16.28
N GLN A 108 0.79 11.34 15.75
CA GLN A 108 -0.51 11.81 16.25
C GLN A 108 -0.76 11.35 17.70
N ILE A 109 -0.41 10.11 18.04
CA ILE A 109 -0.44 9.58 19.42
C ILE A 109 0.47 10.40 20.32
N ALA A 110 1.72 10.65 19.91
CA ALA A 110 2.68 11.43 20.69
C ALA A 110 2.23 12.88 20.93
N LYS A 111 1.43 13.45 20.01
CA LYS A 111 0.80 14.76 20.14
C LYS A 111 -0.46 14.76 21.03
N GLY A 112 -0.87 13.61 21.56
CA GLY A 112 -2.05 13.48 22.41
C GLY A 112 -3.37 13.64 21.64
N ASN A 113 -3.41 13.24 20.36
CA ASN A 113 -4.64 13.31 19.58
C ASN A 113 -5.74 12.44 20.23
N PRO A 114 -6.93 13.03 20.55
CA PRO A 114 -8.03 12.34 21.22
C PRO A 114 -8.52 11.07 20.53
N ASP A 115 -8.40 11.00 19.19
CA ASP A 115 -8.82 9.83 18.41
C ASP A 115 -8.03 8.55 18.78
N PHE A 116 -6.86 8.70 19.41
CA PHE A 116 -5.98 7.60 19.82
C PHE A 116 -5.76 7.55 21.34
N GLU A 117 -6.67 8.13 22.12
CA GLU A 117 -6.66 8.01 23.58
C GLU A 117 -6.53 6.53 23.98
N THR A 118 -5.61 6.23 24.90
CA THR A 118 -5.19 4.89 25.36
C THR A 118 -4.22 4.09 24.48
N MET A 119 -3.82 4.58 23.30
CA MET A 119 -2.78 3.92 22.50
C MET A 119 -1.37 4.38 22.89
N LYS A 120 -0.42 3.44 22.81
CA LYS A 120 1.01 3.76 22.86
C LYS A 120 1.55 3.88 21.44
N ALA A 121 2.48 4.81 21.21
CA ALA A 121 3.17 4.92 19.94
C ALA A 121 3.84 3.58 19.60
N MET A 122 3.80 3.18 18.32
CA MET A 122 4.33 1.90 17.82
C MET A 122 3.67 0.63 18.40
N ASP A 123 2.53 0.71 19.09
CA ASP A 123 1.81 -0.47 19.60
C ASP A 123 1.08 -1.22 18.48
N CYS A 124 1.79 -2.15 17.84
CA CYS A 124 1.26 -2.92 16.70
C CYS A 124 0.18 -3.92 17.08
N THR A 125 -0.04 -4.19 18.38
CA THR A 125 -1.20 -4.99 18.84
C THR A 125 -2.53 -4.30 18.54
N ARG A 126 -2.46 -2.99 18.24
CA ARG A 126 -3.60 -2.10 17.99
C ARG A 126 -3.72 -1.65 16.54
N PHE A 127 -2.75 -1.98 15.69
CA PHE A 127 -2.78 -1.67 14.26
C PHE A 127 -3.29 -2.85 13.47
N LEU A 128 -4.14 -2.59 12.48
CA LEU A 128 -4.55 -3.50 11.44
C LEU A 128 -4.02 -2.94 10.11
N LEU A 129 -2.94 -3.49 9.59
CA LEU A 129 -2.23 -2.97 8.42
C LEU A 129 -2.54 -3.82 7.19
N ILE A 130 -3.13 -3.20 6.17
CA ILE A 130 -3.27 -3.77 4.83
C ILE A 130 -2.28 -3.03 3.93
N THR A 131 -1.35 -3.75 3.31
CA THR A 131 -0.44 -3.22 2.31
C THR A 131 -0.68 -3.90 0.97
N LEU A 132 -0.93 -3.11 -0.07
CA LEU A 132 -1.21 -3.61 -1.42
C LEU A 132 -0.09 -3.19 -2.36
N GLY A 133 0.63 -4.16 -2.91
CA GLY A 133 1.60 -3.92 -3.96
C GLY A 133 0.97 -3.86 -5.35
N THR A 134 1.67 -3.20 -6.26
CA THR A 134 1.30 -3.13 -7.69
C THR A 134 1.90 -4.26 -8.51
N GLY A 135 2.54 -5.24 -7.86
CA GLY A 135 3.27 -6.30 -8.54
C GLY A 135 4.61 -5.85 -9.11
N SER A 136 5.47 -6.83 -9.32
CA SER A 136 6.83 -6.64 -9.81
C SER A 136 7.22 -7.76 -10.76
N ASN A 137 8.35 -7.58 -11.43
CA ASN A 137 8.91 -8.56 -12.36
C ASN A 137 10.24 -9.13 -11.86
N LYS A 138 10.40 -9.22 -10.55
CA LYS A 138 11.61 -9.75 -9.89
C LYS A 138 12.04 -11.12 -10.45
N THR A 139 11.07 -11.93 -10.86
CA THR A 139 11.33 -13.26 -11.43
C THR A 139 11.94 -13.24 -12.83
N GLU A 140 11.97 -12.10 -13.54
CA GLU A 140 12.57 -11.99 -14.87
C GLU A 140 14.10 -11.90 -14.84
N GLN A 141 14.71 -11.59 -13.69
CA GLN A 141 16.17 -11.44 -13.55
C GLN A 141 16.77 -10.53 -14.64
N LYS A 142 16.16 -9.36 -14.86
CA LYS A 142 16.51 -8.38 -15.90
C LYS A 142 18.01 -8.06 -15.96
N TYR A 143 18.68 -8.04 -14.81
CA TYR A 143 20.06 -7.61 -14.67
C TYR A 143 20.90 -8.65 -13.93
N ASN A 144 22.20 -8.71 -14.25
CA ASN A 144 23.18 -9.49 -13.51
C ASN A 144 24.51 -8.75 -13.43
N ALA A 145 25.35 -9.15 -12.47
CA ALA A 145 26.61 -8.48 -12.17
C ALA A 145 27.58 -8.43 -13.36
N LYS A 146 27.59 -9.45 -14.23
CA LYS A 146 28.48 -9.46 -15.41
C LYS A 146 28.06 -8.41 -16.45
N MET A 147 26.76 -8.14 -16.55
CA MET A 147 26.23 -7.09 -17.43
C MET A 147 26.51 -5.71 -16.85
N SER A 148 26.14 -5.48 -15.57
CA SER A 148 26.26 -4.17 -14.93
C SER A 148 27.71 -3.76 -14.63
N ALA A 149 28.65 -4.71 -14.54
CA ALA A 149 30.08 -4.40 -14.44
C ALA A 149 30.64 -3.61 -15.64
N LYS A 150 29.94 -3.63 -16.78
CA LYS A 150 30.32 -2.88 -17.99
C LYS A 150 29.56 -1.56 -18.14
N TRP A 151 28.66 -1.24 -17.21
CA TRP A 151 27.80 -0.06 -17.32
C TRP A 151 28.52 1.20 -16.87
N GLY A 152 28.36 2.26 -17.66
CA GLY A 152 28.59 3.64 -17.23
C GLY A 152 27.29 4.31 -16.78
N THR A 153 27.36 5.61 -16.46
CA THR A 153 26.20 6.39 -15.97
C THR A 153 24.96 6.27 -16.86
N VAL A 154 25.13 6.33 -18.18
CA VAL A 154 24.02 6.23 -19.13
C VAL A 154 23.29 4.90 -19.02
N SER A 155 24.03 3.78 -18.94
CA SER A 155 23.42 2.45 -18.81
C SER A 155 22.73 2.24 -17.47
N TRP A 156 23.22 2.86 -16.40
CA TRP A 156 22.52 2.85 -15.11
C TRP A 156 21.22 3.64 -15.12
N ILE A 157 21.16 4.74 -15.89
CA ILE A 157 19.94 5.53 -16.07
C ILE A 157 18.96 4.80 -17.00
N TYR A 158 19.44 4.31 -18.14
CA TYR A 158 18.61 3.66 -19.16
C TYR A 158 19.35 2.48 -19.82
N TYR A 159 18.74 1.31 -19.79
CA TYR A 159 19.27 0.10 -20.42
C TYR A 159 18.14 -0.76 -20.97
N ASN A 160 18.17 -0.98 -22.29
CA ASN A 160 17.26 -1.90 -23.00
C ASN A 160 15.77 -1.70 -22.68
N GLY A 161 15.30 -0.44 -22.71
CA GLY A 161 13.89 -0.14 -22.44
C GLY A 161 13.51 -0.15 -20.96
N SER A 162 14.46 -0.17 -20.04
CA SER A 162 14.22 -0.08 -18.60
C SER A 162 15.14 0.96 -17.95
N ASN A 163 14.85 1.31 -16.70
CA ASN A 163 15.61 2.30 -15.93
C ASN A 163 16.26 1.63 -14.71
N PRO A 164 17.43 0.97 -14.86
CA PRO A 164 17.94 0.01 -13.86
C PRO A 164 18.09 0.60 -12.45
N ILE A 165 18.55 1.85 -12.34
CA ILE A 165 18.74 2.48 -11.03
C ILE A 165 17.40 2.71 -10.33
N ILE A 166 16.35 3.10 -11.06
CA ILE A 166 15.00 3.30 -10.51
C ILE A 166 14.41 1.95 -10.12
N ASP A 167 14.50 0.94 -10.99
CA ASP A 167 14.03 -0.43 -10.72
C ASP A 167 14.63 -0.96 -9.40
N VAL A 168 15.95 -0.86 -9.24
CA VAL A 168 16.66 -1.34 -8.03
C VAL A 168 16.23 -0.56 -6.79
N PHE A 169 16.18 0.78 -6.84
CA PHE A 169 15.79 1.58 -5.67
C PHE A 169 14.33 1.34 -5.26
N SER A 170 13.41 1.32 -6.22
CA SER A 170 11.99 1.11 -5.95
C SER A 170 11.70 -0.28 -5.40
N GLU A 171 12.28 -1.33 -5.98
CA GLU A 171 12.11 -2.71 -5.49
C GLU A 171 12.74 -2.89 -4.09
N ALA A 172 13.98 -2.41 -3.89
CA ALA A 172 14.64 -2.51 -2.60
C ALA A 172 13.88 -1.74 -1.50
N SER A 173 13.35 -0.56 -1.82
CA SER A 173 12.55 0.24 -0.90
C SER A 173 11.28 -0.51 -0.46
N ALA A 174 10.54 -1.09 -1.42
CA ALA A 174 9.34 -1.85 -1.12
C ALA A 174 9.63 -3.10 -0.26
N ASP A 175 10.68 -3.85 -0.60
CA ASP A 175 11.07 -5.08 0.10
C ASP A 175 11.55 -4.82 1.52
N MET A 176 12.37 -3.79 1.71
CA MET A 176 12.87 -3.43 3.04
C MET A 176 11.73 -2.97 3.97
N VAL A 177 10.79 -2.18 3.48
CA VAL A 177 9.64 -1.76 4.31
C VAL A 177 8.73 -2.95 4.63
N ASN A 178 8.47 -3.85 3.68
CA ASN A 178 7.71 -5.06 3.96
C ASN A 178 8.41 -5.94 5.02
N TYR A 179 9.73 -6.12 4.90
CA TYR A 179 10.54 -6.81 5.92
C TYR A 179 10.41 -6.15 7.29
N HIS A 180 10.54 -4.82 7.37
CA HIS A 180 10.38 -4.08 8.63
C HIS A 180 9.01 -4.28 9.26
N ASN A 181 7.94 -4.20 8.47
CA ASN A 181 6.58 -4.45 8.97
C ASN A 181 6.44 -5.88 9.49
N CYS A 182 6.90 -6.88 8.75
CA CYS A 182 6.82 -8.27 9.19
C CYS A 182 7.57 -8.51 10.51
N VAL A 183 8.80 -8.00 10.65
CA VAL A 183 9.58 -8.07 11.90
C VAL A 183 8.84 -7.36 13.04
N LEU A 184 8.30 -6.16 12.78
CA LEU A 184 7.62 -5.37 13.78
C LEU A 184 6.37 -6.09 14.30
N PHE A 185 5.47 -6.54 13.41
CA PHE A 185 4.26 -7.26 13.82
C PHE A 185 4.57 -8.62 14.47
N GLN A 186 5.67 -9.29 14.09
CA GLN A 186 6.15 -10.49 14.77
C GLN A 186 6.66 -10.21 16.18
N ALA A 187 7.39 -9.12 16.40
CA ALA A 187 7.89 -8.73 17.73
C ALA A 187 6.75 -8.46 18.73
N PHE A 188 5.57 -8.08 18.25
CA PHE A 188 4.36 -7.84 19.06
C PHE A 188 3.38 -9.01 19.09
N ASP A 189 3.76 -10.21 18.61
CA ASP A 189 2.87 -11.39 18.54
C ASP A 189 1.52 -11.06 17.84
N SER A 190 1.60 -10.25 16.78
CA SER A 190 0.45 -9.66 16.09
C SER A 190 0.55 -9.85 14.57
N VAL A 191 1.21 -10.92 14.11
CA VAL A 191 1.50 -11.15 12.68
C VAL A 191 0.23 -11.15 11.81
N ASP A 192 -0.89 -11.60 12.37
CA ASP A 192 -2.17 -11.67 11.66
C ASP A 192 -2.87 -10.32 11.51
N ASN A 193 -2.35 -9.28 12.15
CA ASN A 193 -2.80 -7.92 11.94
C ASN A 193 -2.13 -7.25 10.73
N HIS A 194 -1.14 -7.90 10.10
CA HIS A 194 -0.50 -7.40 8.88
C HIS A 194 -0.84 -8.30 7.69
N LEU A 195 -1.50 -7.71 6.70
CA LEU A 195 -1.84 -8.32 5.42
C LEU A 195 -1.08 -7.61 4.29
N ARG A 196 -0.16 -8.33 3.63
CA ARG A 196 0.48 -7.90 2.37
C ARG A 196 -0.13 -8.70 1.23
N ILE A 197 -0.61 -8.02 0.19
CA ILE A 197 -1.00 -8.65 -1.08
C ILE A 197 -0.17 -8.04 -2.19
N ASP A 198 0.58 -8.86 -2.92
CA ASP A 198 1.46 -8.43 -4.01
C ASP A 198 1.63 -9.56 -5.04
N ASP A 199 2.17 -9.25 -6.22
CA ASP A 199 2.47 -10.24 -7.26
C ASP A 199 3.83 -10.01 -7.94
N ASP A 200 4.85 -10.77 -7.53
CA ASP A 200 6.22 -10.67 -8.07
C ASP A 200 6.46 -11.47 -9.38
N THR A 201 5.37 -11.93 -10.01
CA THR A 201 5.40 -12.81 -11.19
C THR A 201 4.96 -12.11 -12.49
N LEU A 202 4.84 -10.78 -12.48
CA LEU A 202 4.48 -10.03 -13.68
C LEU A 202 5.59 -10.15 -14.74
N LYS A 203 5.18 -10.19 -16.01
CA LYS A 203 6.09 -10.32 -17.14
C LYS A 203 5.69 -9.46 -18.33
N GLY A 204 6.67 -9.04 -19.13
CA GLY A 204 6.44 -8.26 -20.35
C GLY A 204 5.62 -7.01 -20.08
N ASP A 205 4.62 -6.72 -20.93
CA ASP A 205 3.81 -5.50 -20.84
C ASP A 205 3.08 -5.34 -19.50
N LEU A 206 2.70 -6.45 -18.84
CA LEU A 206 2.07 -6.41 -17.52
C LEU A 206 3.00 -5.89 -16.43
N ALA A 207 4.31 -6.09 -16.59
CA ALA A 207 5.32 -5.58 -15.69
C ALA A 207 5.65 -4.11 -15.95
N SER A 208 5.26 -3.55 -17.09
CA SER A 208 5.56 -2.16 -17.43
C SER A 208 4.69 -1.19 -16.63
N VAL A 209 5.27 -0.04 -16.30
CA VAL A 209 4.59 1.02 -15.52
C VAL A 209 3.88 2.05 -16.41
N ASP A 210 4.11 2.01 -17.72
CA ASP A 210 3.73 3.05 -18.70
C ASP A 210 2.99 2.54 -19.95
N ILE A 211 2.88 1.22 -20.18
CA ILE A 211 2.19 0.64 -21.35
C ILE A 211 0.66 0.63 -21.14
N ALA A 212 0.01 1.78 -21.33
CA ALA A 212 -1.42 1.98 -21.07
C ALA A 212 -2.36 1.54 -22.21
N THR A 213 -2.07 0.43 -22.90
CA THR A 213 -2.97 -0.08 -23.96
C THR A 213 -4.21 -0.72 -23.35
N ASN A 214 -5.37 -0.61 -24.00
CA ASN A 214 -6.62 -1.23 -23.51
C ASN A 214 -6.45 -2.73 -23.21
N GLU A 215 -5.67 -3.44 -24.02
CA GLU A 215 -5.35 -4.85 -23.79
C GLU A 215 -4.57 -5.03 -22.49
N ASN A 216 -3.50 -4.27 -22.27
CA ASN A 216 -2.69 -4.39 -21.05
C ASN A 216 -3.48 -4.01 -19.79
N LEU A 217 -4.28 -2.95 -19.84
CA LEU A 217 -5.13 -2.54 -18.71
C LEU A 217 -6.16 -3.64 -18.36
N ASN A 218 -6.79 -4.27 -19.36
CA ASN A 218 -7.70 -5.41 -19.13
C ASN A 218 -6.97 -6.63 -18.55
N ASN A 219 -5.74 -6.89 -19.00
CA ASN A 219 -4.90 -7.96 -18.47
C ASN A 219 -4.50 -7.69 -17.02
N LEU A 220 -4.22 -6.44 -16.62
CA LEU A 220 -3.99 -6.04 -15.23
C LEU A 220 -5.24 -6.27 -14.36
N VAL A 221 -6.43 -5.91 -14.84
CA VAL A 221 -7.70 -6.22 -14.14
C VAL A 221 -7.87 -7.72 -13.94
N LYS A 222 -7.62 -8.52 -14.98
CA LYS A 222 -7.68 -9.98 -14.89
C LYS A 222 -6.69 -10.51 -13.87
N LYS A 223 -5.46 -10.00 -13.87
CA LYS A 223 -4.42 -10.36 -12.91
C LYS A 223 -4.83 -10.05 -11.47
N GLY A 224 -5.44 -8.88 -11.21
CA GLY A 224 -5.99 -8.53 -9.90
C GLY A 224 -7.09 -9.50 -9.44
N LYS A 225 -8.00 -9.90 -10.35
CA LYS A 225 -9.04 -10.90 -10.08
C LYS A 225 -8.47 -12.31 -9.82
N GLU A 226 -7.40 -12.69 -10.51
CA GLU A 226 -6.69 -13.94 -10.24
C GLU A 226 -6.00 -13.89 -8.88
N LEU A 227 -5.39 -12.75 -8.52
CA LEU A 227 -4.70 -12.54 -7.25
C LEU A 227 -5.62 -12.71 -6.04
N LEU A 228 -6.89 -12.31 -6.14
CA LEU A 228 -7.91 -12.56 -5.12
C LEU A 228 -8.07 -14.06 -4.78
N ASN A 229 -7.89 -14.94 -5.76
CA ASN A 229 -8.09 -16.39 -5.59
C ASN A 229 -6.79 -17.14 -5.23
N LYS A 230 -5.63 -16.47 -5.26
CA LYS A 230 -4.36 -17.08 -4.86
C LYS A 230 -4.32 -17.30 -3.34
N PRO A 231 -3.56 -18.33 -2.87
CA PRO A 231 -3.31 -18.53 -1.46
C PRO A 231 -2.73 -17.27 -0.82
N LEU A 232 -3.12 -16.98 0.42
CA LEU A 232 -2.47 -15.96 1.22
C LEU A 232 -1.00 -16.35 1.44
N THR A 233 -0.10 -15.43 1.15
CA THR A 233 1.35 -15.63 1.32
C THR A 233 1.94 -14.64 2.31
N ARG A 234 3.05 -15.01 2.94
CA ARG A 234 3.85 -14.14 3.80
C ARG A 234 5.33 -14.33 3.51
N ILE A 235 6.12 -13.27 3.65
CA ILE A 235 7.56 -13.36 3.45
C ILE A 235 8.20 -14.21 4.56
N ASN A 236 9.07 -15.12 4.17
CA ASN A 236 9.98 -15.81 5.07
C ASN A 236 11.16 -14.88 5.37
N LEU A 237 11.29 -14.44 6.63
CA LEU A 237 12.29 -13.45 7.03
C LEU A 237 13.75 -13.92 6.87
N ALA A 238 13.99 -15.23 6.76
CA ALA A 238 15.34 -15.76 6.55
C ALA A 238 15.71 -15.79 5.05
N THR A 239 14.74 -16.06 4.17
CA THR A 239 15.01 -16.27 2.73
C THR A 239 14.57 -15.09 1.85
N GLY A 240 13.69 -14.22 2.35
CA GLY A 240 13.05 -13.15 1.58
C GLY A 240 11.98 -13.65 0.60
N ILE A 241 11.66 -14.94 0.60
CA ILE A 241 10.72 -15.55 -0.35
C ILE A 241 9.32 -15.58 0.26
N TYR A 242 8.29 -15.31 -0.55
CA TYR A 242 6.89 -15.47 -0.15
C TYR A 242 6.47 -16.94 -0.11
N GLU A 243 5.94 -17.36 1.02
CA GLU A 243 5.46 -18.72 1.26
C GLU A 243 3.97 -18.71 1.65
N PRO A 244 3.17 -19.72 1.26
CA PRO A 244 1.78 -19.82 1.68
C PRO A 244 1.63 -19.88 3.20
N VAL A 245 0.70 -19.11 3.74
CA VAL A 245 0.37 -19.16 5.17
C VAL A 245 -0.42 -20.44 5.45
N PRO A 246 0.03 -21.33 6.36
CA PRO A 246 -0.70 -22.55 6.69
C PRO A 246 -2.12 -22.22 7.19
N ASN A 247 -3.14 -22.83 6.56
CA ASN A 247 -4.56 -22.57 6.83
C ASN A 247 -5.00 -21.10 6.65
N GLY A 248 -4.22 -20.28 5.92
CA GLY A 248 -4.51 -18.85 5.71
C GLY A 248 -5.61 -18.56 4.68
N GLY A 249 -6.07 -19.57 3.94
CA GLY A 249 -7.06 -19.40 2.88
C GLY A 249 -6.52 -18.61 1.68
N THR A 250 -7.43 -17.94 0.98
CA THR A 250 -7.16 -17.07 -0.18
C THR A 250 -7.01 -15.60 0.22
N ASN A 251 -6.43 -14.80 -0.67
CA ASN A 251 -6.36 -13.35 -0.49
C ASN A 251 -7.75 -12.70 -0.31
N ALA A 252 -8.77 -13.16 -1.04
CA ALA A 252 -10.14 -12.69 -0.87
C ALA A 252 -10.72 -13.00 0.52
N GLU A 253 -10.47 -14.20 1.05
CA GLU A 253 -10.92 -14.58 2.40
C GLU A 253 -10.20 -13.76 3.48
N ALA A 254 -8.91 -13.50 3.30
CA ALA A 254 -8.13 -12.63 4.19
C ALA A 254 -8.65 -11.19 4.17
N LEU A 255 -8.86 -10.60 2.99
CA LEU A 255 -9.46 -9.26 2.84
C LEU A 255 -10.84 -9.18 3.49
N LYS A 256 -11.68 -10.19 3.29
CA LYS A 256 -12.99 -10.26 3.93
C LYS A 256 -12.88 -10.33 5.44
N SER A 257 -11.94 -11.11 5.98
CA SER A 257 -11.67 -11.16 7.43
C SER A 257 -11.29 -9.79 7.97
N PHE A 258 -10.38 -9.07 7.30
CA PHE A 258 -9.97 -7.71 7.66
C PHE A 258 -11.14 -6.72 7.62
N ALA A 259 -11.99 -6.80 6.58
CA ALA A 259 -13.19 -5.96 6.48
C ALA A 259 -14.17 -6.20 7.65
N LEU A 260 -14.33 -7.44 8.10
CA LEU A 260 -15.20 -7.78 9.25
C LEU A 260 -14.64 -7.24 10.59
N GLN A 261 -13.32 -7.18 10.74
CA GLN A 261 -12.67 -6.58 11.92
C GLN A 261 -12.86 -5.06 11.98
N TYR A 262 -13.04 -4.44 10.82
CA TYR A 262 -13.26 -3.02 10.66
C TYR A 262 -14.65 -2.57 11.19
N GLY A 263 -15.65 -3.44 11.13
CA GLY A 263 -17.02 -3.24 11.60
C GLY A 263 -17.96 -4.34 11.08
N LYS A 264 -19.09 -4.58 11.76
CA LYS A 264 -20.09 -5.57 11.28
C LYS A 264 -20.48 -5.26 9.83
N PRO A 265 -20.61 -6.28 8.96
CA PRO A 265 -21.06 -6.08 7.59
C PRO A 265 -22.47 -5.47 7.61
N LEU A 266 -22.68 -4.39 6.86
CA LEU A 266 -24.00 -3.80 6.70
C LEU A 266 -24.93 -4.86 6.10
N GLN A 267 -25.90 -5.35 6.87
CA GLN A 267 -27.07 -5.99 6.30
C GLN A 267 -27.87 -4.91 5.57
N PHE A 268 -27.87 -4.95 4.24
CA PHE A 268 -28.75 -4.13 3.41
C PHE A 268 -30.21 -4.55 3.66
N ASN A 269 -30.83 -4.02 4.70
CA ASN A 269 -32.28 -4.07 4.86
C ASN A 269 -32.88 -2.91 4.06
N LYS A 270 -33.53 -3.24 2.94
CA LYS A 270 -34.22 -2.29 2.03
C LYS A 270 -35.34 -1.44 2.69
N SER A 271 -35.58 -1.59 3.99
CA SER A 271 -36.80 -1.13 4.65
C SER A 271 -36.65 -0.07 5.74
N ASN A 272 -35.45 0.38 6.14
CA ASN A 272 -35.35 1.47 7.13
C ASN A 272 -34.13 2.39 6.90
N ARG A 273 -34.40 3.66 6.62
CA ARG A 273 -33.42 4.75 6.37
C ARG A 273 -32.87 5.35 7.68
N GLN A 274 -32.33 4.55 8.59
CA GLN A 274 -31.53 5.08 9.70
C GLN A 274 -30.34 4.18 9.98
N ILE A 275 -29.13 4.72 9.81
CA ILE A 275 -27.83 4.08 10.04
C ILE A 275 -27.29 4.64 11.36
N SER A 276 -26.99 3.76 12.33
CA SER A 276 -26.29 4.15 13.56
C SER A 276 -24.78 4.22 13.30
N ASN A 277 -24.17 5.39 13.53
CA ASN A 277 -22.75 5.62 13.29
C ASN A 277 -21.88 5.08 14.44
N SER A 278 -21.05 4.08 14.15
CA SER A 278 -19.92 3.66 14.98
C SER A 278 -18.82 3.09 14.08
N ILE A 279 -18.23 3.93 13.22
CA ILE A 279 -17.29 3.51 12.18
C ILE A 279 -15.84 3.78 12.65
N ASN A 280 -14.96 2.77 12.53
CA ASN A 280 -13.52 2.92 12.70
C ASN A 280 -12.96 3.81 11.56
N LYS A 281 -11.97 4.68 11.81
CA LYS A 281 -11.39 5.57 10.78
C LYS A 281 -10.33 4.82 9.95
N LEU A 282 -10.36 4.99 8.62
CA LEU A 282 -9.43 4.36 7.68
C LEU A 282 -8.39 5.41 7.38
N THR A 283 -7.14 5.16 7.71
CA THR A 283 -6.04 6.03 7.26
C THR A 283 -5.46 5.38 6.02
N CYS A 284 -5.77 5.95 4.85
CA CYS A 284 -5.13 5.62 3.58
C CYS A 284 -3.93 6.54 3.39
N VAL A 285 -2.77 5.96 3.07
CA VAL A 285 -1.54 6.68 2.73
C VAL A 285 -0.96 6.12 1.45
#